data_AF-A0A7K3YF72-F1
#
_entry.id   AF-A0A7K3YF72-F1
#
_cell.length_a   1.000
_cell.length_b   1.000
_cell.length_c   1.000
_cell.angle_alpha   90.00
_cell.angle_beta   90.00
_cell.angle_gamma   90.00
#
_symmetry.space_group_name_H-M   'P 1'
#
loop_
_entity.id
_entity.type
_entity.pdbx_description
1 polymer ?
#
loop_
_entity_poly.entity_id
_entity_poly.type
_entity_poly.pdbx_seq_one_letter_code
_entity_poly.pdbx_strand_id
1 'polypeptide(L)'
;MRVSYTYDVLHIKHFHARPERACSRKPRQSVESYSREIYVLRTMKVLEFHRDGTGDRVTVTCADREVSVHSHCGYCRHCAGVRVSKRTIPTPQRQALSGSLMGGNPDENLLNAAMMFNTLIRDGTAVECEDDKGEGFSSMYRR
;
A
#
# COMPACT_ATOMS: atom_id res chain seq x y z
N MET A 1 14.63 20.69 3.49
CA MET A 1 13.71 19.64 2.99
C MET A 1 13.46 18.64 4.11
N ARG A 2 12.21 18.46 4.54
CA ARG A 2 11.84 17.56 5.65
C ARG A 2 11.09 16.36 5.09
N VAL A 3 11.77 15.23 4.97
CA VAL A 3 11.12 13.93 4.76
C VAL A 3 10.55 13.52 6.12
N SER A 4 9.22 13.44 6.23
CA SER A 4 8.56 13.04 7.47
C SER A 4 8.31 11.53 7.44
N TYR A 5 8.93 10.81 8.38
CA TYR A 5 8.75 9.37 8.55
C TYR A 5 7.62 9.13 9.55
N THR A 6 6.53 8.50 9.13
CA THR A 6 5.45 8.07 10.02
C THR A 6 5.61 6.59 10.32
N TYR A 7 5.89 6.24 11.57
CA TYR A 7 5.90 4.87 12.06
C TYR A 7 4.54 4.57 12.70
N ASP A 8 3.69 3.78 12.04
CA ASP A 8 2.45 3.29 12.65
C ASP A 8 2.76 2.07 13.51
N VAL A 9 2.75 2.25 14.83
CA VAL A 9 2.79 1.16 15.81
C VAL A 9 1.40 0.53 15.86
N LEU A 10 1.16 -0.47 15.02
CA LEU A 10 -0.04 -1.30 15.05
C LEU A 10 -0.10 -2.09 16.38
N HIS A 11 -0.86 -1.58 17.34
CA HIS A 11 -1.32 -2.36 18.49
C HIS A 11 -2.30 -3.44 18.01
N ILE A 12 -1.79 -4.65 17.79
CA ILE A 12 -2.62 -5.83 17.54
C ILE A 12 -3.34 -6.15 18.86
N LYS A 13 -4.63 -5.85 18.95
CA LYS A 13 -5.49 -6.42 19.99
C LYS A 13 -5.59 -7.92 19.74
N HIS A 14 -4.86 -8.69 20.54
CA HIS A 14 -4.98 -10.14 20.58
C HIS A 14 -6.44 -10.53 20.84
N PHE A 15 -7.08 -11.15 19.84
CA PHE A 15 -8.36 -11.82 19.99
C PHE A 15 -8.09 -13.13 20.74
N HIS A 16 -8.38 -13.17 22.04
CA HIS A 16 -8.28 -14.40 22.82
C HIS A 16 -9.37 -15.38 22.37
N ALA A 17 -8.97 -16.41 21.64
CA ALA A 17 -9.79 -17.61 21.45
C ALA A 17 -10.02 -18.28 22.81
N ARG A 18 -11.29 -18.56 23.15
CA ARG A 18 -11.66 -19.30 24.35
C ARG A 18 -11.13 -20.74 24.25
N PRO A 19 -10.47 -21.28 25.30
CA PRO A 19 -10.06 -22.67 25.31
C PRO A 19 -11.17 -23.55 25.93
N GLU A 20 -11.64 -24.54 25.18
CA GLU A 20 -12.23 -25.73 25.78
C GLU A 20 -11.14 -26.77 26.07
N ARG A 21 -11.17 -27.23 27.33
CA ARG A 21 -10.46 -28.33 28.04
C ARG A 21 -10.22 -29.58 27.18
N ALA A 22 -9.27 -30.49 27.42
CA ALA A 22 -8.13 -30.70 28.34
C ALA A 22 -7.39 -31.98 27.86
N CYS A 23 -6.07 -32.12 28.07
CA CYS A 23 -5.43 -33.29 28.69
C CYS A 23 -3.88 -33.23 28.68
N SER A 24 -3.31 -33.71 29.78
CA SER A 24 -1.89 -33.77 30.17
C SER A 24 -0.92 -34.45 29.20
N ARG A 25 0.30 -33.88 29.08
CA ARG A 25 1.62 -34.54 29.32
C ARG A 25 2.76 -33.51 29.16
N LYS A 26 3.64 -33.36 30.17
CA LYS A 26 4.95 -32.66 30.13
C LYS A 26 6.06 -33.66 29.74
N PRO A 27 7.36 -33.29 29.65
CA PRO A 27 8.03 -32.17 28.94
C PRO A 27 9.27 -32.65 28.13
N ARG A 28 9.76 -31.92 27.11
CA ARG A 28 11.22 -31.88 26.80
C ARG A 28 11.63 -30.79 25.79
N GLN A 29 12.58 -29.98 26.25
CA GLN A 29 13.68 -29.25 25.60
C GLN A 29 13.75 -29.10 24.07
N SER A 30 14.12 -27.86 23.70
CA SER A 30 15.03 -27.46 22.61
C SER A 30 14.68 -27.90 21.19
N VAL A 31 14.34 -26.94 20.34
CA VAL A 31 15.36 -26.22 19.57
C VAL A 31 14.81 -24.88 19.12
N GLU A 32 15.66 -23.90 19.27
CA GLU A 32 15.56 -22.53 18.79
C GLU A 32 15.52 -22.55 17.26
N SER A 33 14.32 -22.76 16.68
CA SER A 33 14.11 -22.47 15.27
C SER A 33 14.08 -20.95 15.12
N TYR A 34 15.30 -20.41 14.97
CA TYR A 34 15.58 -19.11 14.36
C TYR A 34 15.02 -19.13 12.93
N SER A 35 13.69 -19.01 12.84
CA SER A 35 13.02 -18.60 11.63
C SER A 35 13.58 -17.22 11.34
N ARG A 36 14.37 -17.11 10.28
CA ARG A 36 14.73 -15.85 9.67
C ARG A 36 13.42 -15.17 9.27
N GLU A 37 12.77 -14.48 10.20
CA GLU A 37 11.85 -13.41 9.87
C GLU A 37 12.73 -12.39 9.17
N ILE A 38 12.74 -12.49 7.85
CA ILE A 38 13.24 -11.45 6.97
C ILE A 38 12.29 -10.27 7.25
N TYR A 39 12.60 -9.47 8.25
CA TYR A 39 12.08 -8.12 8.38
C TYR A 39 12.63 -7.38 7.17
N VAL A 40 11.93 -7.48 6.03
CA VAL A 40 12.14 -6.55 4.93
C VAL A 40 11.75 -5.21 5.53
N LEU A 41 12.74 -4.42 5.94
CA LEU A 41 12.58 -3.02 6.32
C LEU A 41 12.13 -2.29 5.06
N ARG A 42 10.88 -2.51 4.64
CA ARG A 42 10.27 -1.77 3.55
C ARG A 42 10.03 -0.37 4.07
N THR A 43 10.89 0.55 3.67
CA THR A 43 10.73 1.97 3.95
C THR A 43 9.55 2.51 3.16
N MET A 44 8.38 2.59 3.80
CA MET A 44 7.22 3.27 3.23
C MET A 44 7.53 4.76 3.08
N LYS A 45 7.68 5.21 1.83
CA LYS A 45 7.90 6.62 1.50
C LYS A 45 6.54 7.28 1.29
N VAL A 46 6.31 8.40 1.98
CA VAL A 46 5.14 9.25 1.74
C VAL A 46 5.53 10.30 0.69
N LEU A 47 4.86 10.26 -0.46
CA LEU A 47 5.06 11.20 -1.56
C LEU A 47 3.91 12.22 -1.55
N GLU A 48 4.21 13.45 -1.15
CA GLU A 48 3.21 14.52 -1.07
C GLU A 48 2.74 14.97 -2.45
N PHE A 49 1.45 15.29 -2.55
CA PHE A 49 0.87 15.78 -3.79
C PHE A 49 1.26 17.22 -4.05
N HIS A 50 1.80 17.46 -5.24
CA HIS A 50 1.93 18.79 -5.82
C HIS A 50 0.75 19.00 -6.77
N ARG A 51 -0.07 20.00 -6.48
CA ARG A 51 -1.20 20.39 -7.34
C ARG A 51 -0.81 21.67 -8.06
N ASP A 52 -1.02 21.73 -9.37
CA ASP A 52 -0.95 23.00 -10.06
C ASP A 52 -2.10 23.90 -9.62
N GLY A 53 -1.93 25.23 -9.75
CA GLY A 53 -2.93 26.22 -9.28
C GLY A 53 -4.30 26.09 -9.95
N THR A 54 -4.41 25.29 -11.01
CA THR A 54 -5.64 24.93 -11.72
C THR A 54 -6.33 23.69 -11.14
N GLY A 55 -5.65 22.90 -10.30
CA GLY A 55 -6.21 21.75 -9.59
C GLY A 55 -6.38 20.47 -10.43
N ASP A 56 -6.17 20.55 -11.74
CA ASP A 56 -6.35 19.44 -12.67
C ASP A 56 -5.14 18.50 -12.73
N ARG A 57 -3.93 19.00 -12.43
CA ARG A 57 -2.72 18.17 -12.48
C ARG A 57 -2.18 17.95 -11.09
N VAL A 58 -2.24 16.69 -10.66
CA VAL A 58 -1.59 16.23 -9.43
C VAL A 58 -0.33 15.45 -9.78
N THR A 59 0.80 15.91 -9.26
CA THR A 59 2.12 15.31 -9.45
C THR A 59 2.76 14.90 -8.12
N VAL A 60 3.69 13.97 -8.17
CA VAL A 60 4.55 13.57 -7.05
C VAL A 60 6.00 13.44 -7.53
N THR A 61 6.95 13.62 -6.62
CA THR A 61 8.35 13.28 -6.90
C THR A 61 8.55 11.79 -6.67
N CYS A 62 8.83 11.03 -7.73
CA CYS A 62 9.07 9.59 -7.68
C CYS A 62 10.49 9.30 -8.21
N ALA A 63 11.32 8.69 -7.36
CA ALA A 63 12.78 8.69 -7.54
C ALA A 63 13.28 10.12 -7.77
N ASP A 64 13.86 10.42 -8.94
CA ASP A 64 14.44 11.73 -9.26
C ASP A 64 13.60 12.55 -10.26
N ARG A 65 12.33 12.17 -10.47
CA ARG A 65 11.46 12.84 -11.45
C ARG A 65 10.08 13.14 -10.91
N GLU A 66 9.50 14.23 -11.42
CA GLU A 66 8.11 14.57 -11.18
C GLU A 66 7.21 13.75 -12.13
N VAL A 67 6.24 13.03 -11.57
CA VAL A 67 5.31 12.19 -12.32
C VAL A 67 3.87 12.52 -11.98
N SER A 68 2.98 12.36 -12.96
CA SER A 68 1.53 12.49 -12.71
C SER A 68 1.03 11.32 -11.87
N VAL A 69 0.30 11.64 -10.80
CA VAL A 69 -0.26 10.63 -9.90
C VAL A 69 -1.30 9.77 -10.62
N HIS A 70 -2.15 10.40 -11.43
CA HIS A 70 -3.24 9.73 -12.15
C HIS A 70 -2.74 8.64 -13.11
N SER A 71 -1.68 8.93 -13.88
CA SER A 71 -1.18 8.03 -14.92
C SER A 71 -0.02 7.14 -14.49
N HIS A 72 0.74 7.51 -13.47
CA HIS A 72 1.89 6.72 -13.01
C HIS A 72 1.57 5.98 -11.71
N CYS A 73 1.19 6.69 -10.64
CA CYS A 73 1.01 6.04 -9.33
C CYS A 73 -0.12 5.00 -9.34
N GLY A 74 -1.23 5.26 -10.07
CA GLY A 74 -2.33 4.30 -10.20
C GLY A 74 -1.93 2.97 -10.86
N TYR A 75 -0.85 2.96 -11.63
CA TYR A 75 -0.39 1.80 -12.40
C TYR A 75 0.97 1.28 -11.93
N CYS A 76 1.53 1.84 -10.86
CA CYS A 76 2.82 1.45 -10.32
C CYS A 76 2.67 0.31 -9.30
N ARG A 77 3.49 -0.74 -9.43
CA ARG A 77 3.54 -1.87 -8.47
C ARG A 77 3.97 -1.45 -7.06
N HIS A 78 4.73 -0.35 -6.96
CA HIS A 78 5.25 0.15 -5.70
C HIS A 78 4.28 1.06 -4.96
N CYS A 79 3.20 1.52 -5.59
CA CYS A 79 2.21 2.34 -4.89
C CYS A 79 1.35 1.45 -3.97
N ALA A 80 1.52 1.62 -2.67
CA ALA A 80 0.79 0.89 -1.64
C ALA A 80 -0.64 1.43 -1.49
N GLY A 81 -0.78 2.76 -1.46
CA GLY A 81 -2.05 3.40 -1.20
C GLY A 81 -2.01 4.92 -1.30
N VAL A 82 -3.17 5.52 -1.12
CA VAL A 82 -3.38 6.97 -1.09
C VAL A 82 -3.75 7.39 0.32
N ARG A 83 -3.07 8.40 0.85
CA ARG A 83 -3.40 9.02 2.14
C ARG A 83 -4.56 9.98 1.96
N VAL A 84 -5.70 9.60 2.52
CA VAL A 84 -6.92 10.42 2.57
C VAL A 84 -7.15 10.81 4.03
N SER A 85 -7.00 12.10 4.31
CA SER A 85 -7.06 12.63 5.68
C SER A 85 -6.05 11.96 6.63
N LYS A 86 -6.51 11.02 7.46
CA LYS A 86 -5.69 10.28 8.46
C LYS A 86 -5.55 8.79 8.17
N ARG A 87 -6.09 8.31 7.04
CA ARG A 87 -6.09 6.89 6.69
C ARG A 87 -5.39 6.68 5.36
N THR A 88 -4.78 5.51 5.21
CA THR A 88 -4.23 5.07 3.94
C THR A 88 -5.19 4.07 3.33
N ILE A 89 -5.69 4.41 2.15
CA ILE A 89 -6.59 3.58 1.37
C ILE A 89 -5.72 2.87 0.31
N PRO A 90 -5.71 1.52 0.26
CA PRO A 90 -4.94 0.81 -0.75
C PRO A 90 -5.42 1.19 -2.15
N THR A 91 -4.52 1.12 -3.14
CA THR A 91 -4.90 1.47 -4.51
C THR A 91 -5.98 0.52 -5.04
N PRO A 92 -7.11 1.03 -5.57
CA PRO A 92 -8.16 0.18 -6.14
C PRO A 92 -7.65 -0.75 -7.23
N GLN A 93 -6.60 -0.35 -7.95
CA GLN A 93 -5.94 -1.16 -8.97
C GLN A 93 -5.30 -2.43 -8.38
N ARG A 94 -4.67 -2.34 -7.20
CA ARG A 94 -4.17 -3.53 -6.50
C ARG A 94 -5.30 -4.44 -6.05
N GLN A 95 -6.44 -3.87 -5.63
CA GLN A 95 -7.62 -4.64 -5.24
C GLN A 95 -8.31 -5.34 -6.43
N ALA A 96 -8.29 -4.70 -7.61
CA ALA A 96 -8.76 -5.30 -8.85
C ALA A 96 -7.87 -6.48 -9.26
N LEU A 97 -6.55 -6.32 -9.17
CA LEU A 97 -5.58 -7.37 -9.47
C LEU A 97 -5.63 -8.54 -8.47
N SER A 98 -5.92 -8.29 -7.19
CA SER A 98 -6.06 -9.35 -6.19
C SER A 98 -7.39 -10.12 -6.27
N GLY A 99 -8.26 -9.81 -7.22
CA GLY A 99 -9.54 -10.50 -7.43
C GLY A 99 -10.60 -10.22 -6.36
N SER A 100 -10.38 -9.21 -5.51
CA SER A 100 -11.32 -8.84 -4.44
C SER A 100 -12.54 -8.07 -4.93
N LEU A 101 -12.50 -7.51 -6.15
CA LEU A 101 -13.66 -6.92 -6.81
C LEU A 101 -14.48 -8.04 -7.48
N MET A 102 -15.42 -8.59 -6.71
CA MET A 102 -16.37 -9.64 -7.10
C MET A 102 -17.09 -9.31 -8.42
N GLY A 103 -17.03 -10.23 -9.38
CA GLY A 103 -18.02 -10.40 -10.45
C GLY A 103 -18.11 -9.27 -11.49
N GLY A 104 -17.23 -9.30 -12.49
CA GLY A 104 -17.26 -8.39 -13.65
C GLY A 104 -16.23 -8.78 -14.70
N ASN A 105 -16.30 -8.21 -15.90
CA ASN A 105 -15.22 -8.35 -16.88
C ASN A 105 -13.94 -7.67 -16.33
N PRO A 106 -12.74 -8.27 -16.48
CA PRO A 106 -11.49 -7.64 -16.04
C PRO A 106 -11.34 -6.19 -16.51
N ASP A 107 -11.79 -5.84 -17.72
CA ASP A 107 -11.70 -4.47 -18.22
C ASP A 107 -12.60 -3.49 -17.45
N GLU A 108 -13.81 -3.90 -17.09
CA GLU A 108 -14.73 -3.09 -16.27
C GLU A 108 -14.17 -2.88 -14.86
N ASN A 109 -13.54 -3.91 -14.29
CA ASN A 109 -12.90 -3.80 -12.98
C ASN A 109 -11.73 -2.81 -13.01
N LEU A 110 -10.95 -2.77 -14.08
CA LEU A 110 -9.87 -1.81 -14.26
C LEU A 110 -10.40 -0.38 -14.44
N LEU A 111 -11.46 -0.21 -15.22
CA LEU A 111 -12.13 1.09 -15.40
C LEU A 111 -12.70 1.61 -14.07
N ASN A 112 -13.40 0.75 -13.32
CA ASN A 112 -13.93 1.10 -12.01
C ASN A 112 -12.83 1.44 -11.00
N ALA A 113 -11.74 0.67 -10.99
CA ALA A 113 -10.57 0.95 -10.16
C ALA A 113 -9.92 2.30 -10.51
N ALA A 114 -9.80 2.63 -11.79
CA ALA A 114 -9.27 3.92 -12.23
C ALA A 114 -10.15 5.09 -11.80
N MET A 115 -11.48 4.98 -11.93
CA MET A 115 -12.42 6.00 -11.46
C MET A 115 -12.33 6.20 -9.94
N MET A 116 -12.35 5.12 -9.16
CA MET A 116 -12.18 5.18 -7.71
C MET A 116 -10.86 5.82 -7.32
N PHE A 117 -9.77 5.46 -7.99
CA PHE A 117 -8.47 6.04 -7.73
C PHE A 117 -8.46 7.55 -7.97
N ASN A 118 -9.07 8.03 -9.06
CA ASN A 118 -9.17 9.48 -9.31
C ASN A 118 -9.89 10.22 -8.19
N THR A 119 -10.96 9.62 -7.62
CA THR A 119 -11.64 10.17 -6.44
C THR A 119 -10.72 10.23 -5.22
N LEU A 120 -9.94 9.16 -4.97
CA LEU A 120 -8.97 9.15 -3.88
C LEU A 120 -7.89 10.22 -4.06
N ILE A 121 -7.43 10.48 -5.28
CA ILE A 121 -6.43 11.53 -5.55
C ILE A 121 -7.00 12.93 -5.30
N ARG A 122 -8.26 13.15 -5.68
CA ARG A 122 -8.95 14.43 -5.43
C ARG A 122 -9.05 14.73 -3.93
N ASP A 123 -9.43 13.72 -3.15
CA ASP A 123 -9.70 13.89 -1.71
C ASP A 123 -8.44 13.62 -0.84
N GLY A 124 -7.39 13.05 -1.44
CA GLY A 124 -6.13 12.68 -0.80
C GLY A 124 -5.06 13.76 -0.83
N THR A 125 -4.01 13.57 -0.03
CA THR A 125 -2.92 14.54 0.14
C THR A 125 -1.54 13.98 -0.21
N ALA A 126 -1.39 12.66 -0.21
CA ALA A 126 -0.13 12.00 -0.50
C ALA A 126 -0.36 10.55 -0.96
N VAL A 127 0.68 9.93 -1.53
CA VAL A 127 0.74 8.50 -1.84
C VAL A 127 1.75 7.81 -0.93
N GLU A 128 1.44 6.60 -0.50
CA GLU A 128 2.41 5.70 0.14
C GLU A 128 3.06 4.81 -0.91
N CYS A 129 4.38 4.81 -0.93
CA CYS A 129 5.21 4.09 -1.89
C CYS A 129 6.15 3.11 -1.17
N GLU A 130 6.16 1.87 -1.62
CA GLU A 130 7.02 0.78 -1.13
C GLU A 130 8.35 0.68 -1.92
N ASP A 131 8.69 1.68 -2.74
CA ASP A 131 9.94 1.69 -3.50
C ASP A 131 11.11 2.16 -2.63
N ASP A 132 11.76 1.19 -1.98
CA ASP A 132 12.92 1.44 -1.13
C ASP A 132 14.16 1.84 -1.93
N LYS A 133 14.37 1.15 -3.05
CA LYS A 133 15.59 1.22 -3.88
C LYS A 133 15.62 2.42 -4.81
N GLY A 134 14.51 3.16 -4.93
CA GLY A 134 14.41 4.25 -5.89
C GLY A 134 14.39 3.73 -7.33
N GLU A 135 13.82 2.54 -7.55
CA GLU A 135 13.61 1.96 -8.89
C GLU A 135 12.69 2.85 -9.74
N GLY A 136 11.84 3.66 -9.10
CA GLY A 136 10.91 4.56 -9.74
C GLY A 136 9.65 3.85 -10.23
N PHE A 137 9.09 4.35 -11.33
CA PHE A 137 7.86 3.78 -11.88
C PHE A 137 8.12 2.38 -12.45
N SER A 138 7.37 1.39 -11.95
CA SER A 138 7.34 0.05 -12.51
C SER A 138 5.88 -0.39 -12.68
N SER A 139 5.48 -0.65 -13.92
CA SER A 139 4.10 -1.03 -14.26
C SER A 139 3.69 -2.30 -13.53
N MET A 140 2.51 -2.29 -12.89
CA MET A 140 1.91 -3.48 -12.29
C MET A 140 1.31 -4.43 -13.34
N TYR A 141 0.96 -3.91 -14.51
CA TYR A 141 0.46 -4.70 -15.64
C TYR A 141 1.65 -5.09 -16.51
N ARG A 142 1.85 -6.40 -16.74
CA ARG A 142 2.71 -6.86 -17.83
C ARG A 142 1.98 -6.57 -19.14
N ARG A 143 2.60 -5.79 -20.01
CA ARG A 143 2.25 -5.74 -21.43
C ARG A 143 2.82 -6.96 -22.15
#